data_AF-A0A1G8MDS3-F1
#
_entry.id   AF-A0A1G8MDS3-F1
#
_cell.length_a   1.000
_cell.length_b   1.000
_cell.length_c   1.000
_cell.angle_alpha   90.00
_cell.angle_beta   90.00
_cell.angle_gamma   90.00
#
_symmetry.space_group_name_H-M   'P 1'
#
loop_
_entity.id
_entity.type
_entity.pdbx_description
1 polymer ?
#
loop_
_entity_poly.entity_id
_entity_poly.type
_entity_poly.pdbx_seq_one_letter_code
_entity_poly.pdbx_strand_id
1 'polypeptide(L)' 'MPSDAELAALLRAVLNEVCVNVPSSDVVTRRRIAAKLREALRADRYSLEELKQDGRDALVGVPTMWR' A
#
# COMPACT_ATOMS: atom_id res chain seq x y z
N MET A 1 17.45 0.45 -13.21
CA MET A 1 16.77 0.02 -11.97
C MET A 1 16.60 1.27 -11.13
N PRO A 2 15.36 1.65 -10.75
CA PRO A 2 15.15 2.78 -9.85
C PRO A 2 15.93 2.56 -8.55
N SER A 3 16.50 3.63 -8.02
CA SER A 3 17.23 3.63 -6.76
C SER A 3 16.27 3.37 -5.58
N ASP A 4 16.77 2.81 -4.47
CA ASP A 4 15.96 2.60 -3.24
C ASP A 4 15.22 3.87 -2.78
N ALA A 5 15.80 5.05 -3.03
CA ALA A 5 15.18 6.34 -2.76
C ALA A 5 13.96 6.62 -3.64
N GLU A 6 14.05 6.33 -4.94
CA GLU A 6 12.92 6.44 -5.87
C GLU A 6 11.82 5.44 -5.51
N LEU A 7 12.19 4.21 -5.14
CA LEU A 7 11.24 3.20 -4.70
C LEU A 7 10.53 3.61 -3.41
N ALA A 8 11.25 4.17 -2.44
CA ALA A 8 10.68 4.69 -1.21
C ALA A 8 9.73 5.88 -1.45
N ALA A 9 10.09 6.78 -2.38
CA ALA A 9 9.24 7.92 -2.74
C ALA A 9 7.92 7.46 -3.39
N LEU A 10 8.01 6.47 -4.28
CA LEU A 10 6.89 5.89 -5.01
C LEU A 10 5.96 5.11 -4.07
N LEU A 11 6.53 4.32 -3.14
CA LEU A 11 5.80 3.69 -2.03
C LEU A 11 5.03 4.69 -1.19
N ARG A 12 5.67 5.82 -0.85
CA ARG A 12 5.08 6.86 -0.02
C ARG A 12 3.97 7.60 -0.75
N ALA A 13 4.12 7.83 -2.06
CA ALA A 13 3.08 8.40 -2.90
C ALA A 13 1.84 7.47 -2.98
N VAL A 14 2.05 6.18 -3.28
CA VAL A 14 0.97 5.19 -3.35
C VAL A 14 0.31 4.99 -1.99
N LEU A 15 1.08 4.91 -0.91
CA LEU A 15 0.53 4.80 0.44
C LEU A 15 -0.34 6.03 0.78
N ASN A 16 0.11 7.24 0.44
CA ASN A 16 -0.65 8.46 0.70
C ASN A 16 -1.95 8.51 -0.14
N GLU A 17 -1.90 8.08 -1.39
CA GLU A 17 -3.07 7.98 -2.27
C GLU A 17 -4.08 6.95 -1.75
N VAL A 18 -3.63 5.75 -1.39
CA VAL A 18 -4.50 4.66 -0.87
C VAL A 18 -5.03 5.01 0.53
N CYS A 19 -4.22 5.62 1.38
CA CYS A 19 -4.61 5.98 2.75
C CYS A 19 -5.39 7.30 2.84
N VAL A 20 -5.72 7.96 1.72
CA VAL A 20 -6.44 9.25 1.73
C VAL A 20 -7.79 9.15 2.48
N ASN A 21 -8.45 8.00 2.39
CA ASN A 21 -9.71 7.69 3.07
C ASN A 21 -9.53 6.85 4.34
N VAL A 22 -8.30 6.51 4.72
CA VAL A 22 -8.01 5.76 5.95
C VAL A 22 -7.68 6.74 7.06
N PRO A 23 -8.44 6.75 8.17
CA PRO A 23 -8.16 7.64 9.28
C PRO A 23 -6.74 7.41 9.83
N SER A 24 -6.07 8.48 10.23
CA SER A 24 -4.70 8.43 10.76
C SER A 24 -4.58 7.62 12.06
N SER A 25 -5.69 7.44 12.77
CA SER A 25 -5.81 6.57 13.94
C SER A 25 -5.76 5.08 13.60
N ASP A 26 -6.07 4.69 12.36
CA ASP A 26 -6.00 3.28 11.92
C ASP A 26 -4.59 2.91 11.45
N VAL A 27 -3.68 2.89 12.42
CA VAL A 27 -2.27 2.52 12.25
C VAL A 27 -2.12 1.08 11.74
N VAL A 28 -3.07 0.20 12.09
CA VAL A 28 -3.05 -1.21 11.70
C VAL A 28 -3.29 -1.36 10.21
N THR A 29 -4.34 -0.73 9.67
CA THR A 29 -4.65 -0.74 8.24
C THR A 29 -3.52 -0.11 7.43
N ARG A 30 -3.01 1.04 7.87
CA ARG A 30 -1.87 1.72 7.20
C ARG A 30 -0.60 0.87 7.17
N ARG A 31 -0.25 0.19 8.28
CA ARG A 31 0.91 -0.71 8.34
C ARG A 31 0.73 -1.91 7.41
N ARG A 32 -0.47 -2.49 7.34
CA ARG A 32 -0.77 -3.65 6.46
C ARG A 32 -0.65 -3.28 4.99
N ILE A 33 -1.16 -2.11 4.58
CA ILE A 33 -0.99 -1.58 3.22
C ILE A 33 0.49 -1.40 2.89
N ALA A 34 1.26 -0.75 3.78
CA ALA A 34 2.69 -0.56 3.57
C ALA A 34 3.46 -1.88 3.45
N ALA A 35 3.08 -2.92 4.21
CA ALA A 35 3.68 -4.25 4.11
C ALA A 35 3.38 -4.92 2.76
N LYS A 36 2.10 -4.93 2.34
CA LYS A 36 1.69 -5.46 1.03
C LYS A 36 2.38 -4.76 -0.14
N LEU A 37 2.44 -3.43 -0.11
CA LEU A 37 3.15 -2.66 -1.13
C LEU A 37 4.64 -3.04 -1.17
N ARG A 38 5.29 -3.21 -0.01
CA ARG A 38 6.70 -3.67 0.05
C ARG A 38 6.91 -5.07 -0.51
N GLU A 39 5.97 -5.98 -0.28
CA GLU A 39 6.02 -7.34 -0.83
C GLU A 39 5.84 -7.32 -2.35
N ALA A 40 4.91 -6.50 -2.86
CA ALA A 40 4.70 -6.32 -4.29
C ALA A 40 5.93 -5.74 -5.02
N LEU A 41 6.68 -4.85 -4.37
CA LEU A 41 7.96 -4.35 -4.92
C LEU A 41 9.08 -5.41 -4.86
N ARG A 42 9.07 -6.30 -3.86
CA ARG A 42 10.08 -7.38 -3.76
C ARG A 42 9.80 -8.52 -4.72
N ALA A 43 8.54 -8.75 -5.07
CA ALA A 43 8.18 -9.53 -6.23
C ALA A 43 8.55 -8.70 -7.47
N ASP A 44 9.27 -9.27 -8.43
CA ASP A 44 9.77 -8.59 -9.64
C ASP A 44 8.64 -8.10 -10.60
N ARG A 45 7.40 -7.96 -10.12
CA ARG A 45 6.20 -7.47 -10.83
C ARG A 45 5.93 -6.03 -10.42
N TYR A 46 6.63 -5.11 -11.08
CA TYR A 46 6.73 -3.71 -10.67
C TYR A 46 5.84 -2.79 -11.52
N SER A 47 4.53 -3.03 -11.56
CA SER A 47 3.61 -2.09 -12.22
C SER A 47 2.95 -1.17 -11.19
N LEU A 48 3.00 0.14 -11.40
CA LEU A 48 2.35 1.14 -10.53
C LEU A 48 0.85 0.83 -10.34
N GLU A 49 0.20 0.33 -11.39
CA GLU A 49 -1.20 -0.09 -11.37
C GLU A 49 -1.44 -1.30 -10.47
N GLU A 50 -0.55 -2.31 -10.48
CA GLU A 50 -0.62 -3.47 -9.57
C GLU A 50 -0.46 -3.01 -8.12
N LEU A 51 0.49 -2.11 -7.84
CA LEU A 51 0.67 -1.55 -6.49
C LEU A 51 -0.59 -0.82 -5.99
N LYS A 52 -1.21 -0.02 -6.86
CA LYS A 52 -2.46 0.68 -6.53
C LYS A 52 -3.60 -0.31 -6.31
N GLN A 53 -3.66 -1.37 -7.11
CA GLN A 53 -4.69 -2.40 -6.97
C GLN A 53 -4.51 -3.18 -5.66
N ASP A 54 -3.30 -3.62 -5.36
CA ASP A 54 -2.97 -4.33 -4.11
C ASP A 54 -3.25 -3.49 -2.87
N GLY A 55 -2.94 -2.18 -2.94
CA GLY A 55 -3.27 -1.23 -1.89
C GLY A 55 -4.77 -1.07 -1.70
N ARG A 56 -5.56 -0.98 -2.78
CA ARG A 56 -7.02 -0.89 -2.71
C ARG A 56 -7.66 -2.20 -2.25
N ASP A 57 -7.17 -3.34 -2.69
CA ASP A 57 -7.65 -4.64 -2.22
C ASP A 57 -7.35 -4.87 -0.74
N ALA A 58 -6.26 -4.28 -0.23
CA ALA A 58 -5.98 -4.27 1.21
C ALA A 58 -7.02 -3.44 2.00
N LEU A 59 -7.65 -2.44 1.38
CA LEU A 59 -8.78 -1.68 1.97
C LEU A 59 -10.10 -2.45 1.87
N VAL A 60 -10.38 -3.05 0.71
CA VAL A 60 -11.65 -3.76 0.45
C VAL A 60 -11.71 -5.11 1.18
N GLY A 61 -10.56 -5.77 1.34
CA GLY A 61 -10.42 -7.02 2.08
C GLY A 61 -10.45 -6.86 3.61
N VAL A 62 -10.74 -5.68 4.14
CA VAL A 62 -11.09 -5.52 5.56
C VAL A 62 -12.50 -6.07 5.73
N PRO A 63 -12.69 -7.24 6.38
CA PRO A 63 -14.04 -7.71 6.65
C PRO A 63 -14.66 -6.66 7.56
N THR A 64 -15.83 -6.16 7.18
CA THR A 64 -16.75 -5.35 7.99
C THR A 64 -17.21 -6.04 9.30
N MET A 65 -16.52 -7.11 9.71
CA MET A 65 -16.83 -8.01 10.81
C MET A 65 -15.93 -7.82 12.04
N TRP A 66 -15.17 -6.72 12.11
CA TRP A 66 -14.37 -6.37 13.29
C TRP A 66 -15.03 -5.16 13.95
N ARG A 67 -16.14 -5.45 14.64
CA ARG A 67 -16.72 -4.63 15.71
C ARG A 67 -16.05 -4.99 17.02
#